data_AF-A0A3D8GNA7-F1
#
_entry.id   AF-A0A3D8GNA7-F1
#
_cell.length_a   1.000
_cell.length_b   1.000
_cell.length_c   1.000
_cell.angle_alpha   90.00
_cell.angle_beta   90.00
_cell.angle_gamma   90.00
#
_symmetry.space_group_name_H-M   'P 1'
#
loop_
_entity.id
_entity.type
_entity.pdbx_description
1 polymer ?
#
loop_
_entity_poly.entity_id
_entity_poly.type
_entity_poly.pdbx_seq_one_letter_code
_entity_poly.pdbx_strand_id
1 'polypeptide(L)'
;MIKNYGENEIIEKIDRVIKEKQESKLAPGKSPTIKKNELEAYLEGLAKASSIQFTKKSSALKTMYLAEYNNRQVQLELFYRYSNFYTRHQAIILSDEIKD
;
A
#
# COMPACT_ATOMS: atom_id res chain seq x y z
N MET A 1 14.12 22.69 -6.51
CA MET A 1 13.30 21.52 -6.15
C MET A 1 14.17 20.28 -6.33
N ILE A 2 14.74 19.74 -5.25
CA ILE A 2 15.56 18.52 -5.31
C ILE A 2 14.58 17.36 -5.19
N LYS A 3 14.39 16.60 -6.28
CA LYS A 3 13.68 15.32 -6.26
C LYS A 3 14.68 14.26 -5.82
N ASN A 4 14.54 13.75 -4.59
CA ASN A 4 15.26 12.57 -4.13
C ASN A 4 14.63 11.32 -4.75
N TYR A 5 15.24 10.78 -5.80
CA TYR A 5 14.70 9.67 -6.58
C TYR A 5 14.72 8.30 -5.84
N GLY A 6 15.48 8.16 -4.75
CA GLY A 6 15.57 6.90 -3.99
C GLY A 6 14.60 6.77 -2.81
N GLU A 7 14.05 7.87 -2.29
CA GLU A 7 13.10 7.86 -1.16
C GLU A 7 11.66 7.54 -1.62
N ASN A 8 11.36 7.68 -2.91
CA ASN A 8 10.01 7.48 -3.41
C ASN A 8 9.78 6.14 -4.11
N GLU A 9 10.80 5.32 -4.36
CA GLU A 9 10.63 4.12 -5.22
C GLU A 9 9.56 3.15 -4.68
N ILE A 10 9.59 2.85 -3.38
CA ILE A 10 8.61 1.95 -2.76
C ILE A 10 7.21 2.57 -2.70
N ILE A 11 7.11 3.88 -2.47
CA ILE A 11 5.85 4.62 -2.46
C ILE A 11 5.26 4.62 -3.88
N GLU A 12 6.05 4.97 -4.89
CA GLU A 12 5.66 4.92 -6.31
C GLU A 12 5.25 3.51 -6.73
N LYS A 13 5.94 2.48 -6.24
CA LYS A 13 5.56 1.08 -6.49
C LYS A 13 4.22 0.74 -5.86
N ILE A 14 3.96 1.15 -4.62
CA ILE A 14 2.67 0.98 -3.93
C ILE A 14 1.56 1.69 -4.71
N ASP A 15 1.77 2.96 -5.05
CA ASP A 15 0.82 3.79 -5.78
C ASP A 15 0.49 3.15 -7.13
N ARG A 16 1.51 2.69 -7.86
CA ARG A 16 1.37 2.03 -9.15
C ARG A 16 0.55 0.75 -9.04
N VAL A 17 0.89 -0.16 -8.12
CA VAL A 17 0.15 -1.44 -8.03
C VAL A 17 -1.29 -1.25 -7.59
N ILE A 18 -1.58 -0.24 -6.75
CA ILE A 18 -2.95 0.10 -6.37
C ILE A 18 -3.71 0.68 -7.56
N LYS A 19 -3.07 1.55 -8.35
CA LYS A 19 -3.65 2.12 -9.57
C LYS A 19 -3.93 1.05 -10.62
N GLU A 20 -2.99 0.15 -10.90
CA GLU A 20 -3.18 -1.00 -11.80
C GLU A 20 -4.37 -1.86 -11.35
N LYS A 21 -4.51 -2.08 -10.03
CA LYS A 21 -5.65 -2.81 -9.47
C LYS A 21 -6.97 -2.05 -9.68
N GLN A 22 -6.99 -0.72 -9.53
CA GLN A 22 -8.16 0.10 -9.84
C GLN A 22 -8.54 0.02 -11.32
N GLU A 23 -7.55 0.11 -12.22
CA GLU A 23 -7.73 0.00 -13.68
C GLU A 23 -8.27 -1.37 -14.07
N SER A 24 -7.81 -2.45 -13.46
CA SER A 24 -8.37 -3.80 -13.69
C SER A 24 -9.84 -3.94 -13.28
N LYS A 25 -10.37 -3.01 -12.47
CA LYS A 25 -11.76 -3.00 -11.96
C LYS A 25 -12.62 -1.93 -12.62
N LEU A 26 -12.05 -1.11 -13.49
CA LEU A 26 -12.78 -0.09 -14.24
C LEU A 26 -13.63 -0.79 -15.30
N ALA A 27 -14.90 -1.03 -14.97
CA ALA A 27 -15.93 -1.29 -15.97
C ALA A 27 -16.38 0.05 -16.59
N PRO A 28 -16.75 0.10 -17.88
CA PRO A 28 -17.26 1.32 -18.50
C PRO A 28 -18.39 1.94 -17.68
N GLY A 29 -18.24 3.21 -17.29
CA GLY A 29 -19.26 3.97 -16.56
C GLY A 29 -19.37 3.71 -15.04
N LYS A 30 -18.44 2.96 -14.42
CA LYS A 30 -18.44 2.75 -12.95
C LYS A 30 -17.11 3.14 -12.31
N SER A 31 -17.19 3.77 -11.14
CA SER A 31 -16.00 3.96 -10.30
C SER A 31 -15.48 2.60 -9.82
N PRO A 32 -14.16 2.34 -9.89
CA PRO A 32 -13.59 1.06 -9.48
C PRO A 32 -13.86 0.87 -7.98
N THR A 33 -14.62 -0.18 -7.68
CA THR A 33 -14.99 -0.52 -6.30
C THR A 33 -14.15 -1.72 -5.88
N ILE A 34 -13.05 -1.47 -5.18
CA ILE A 34 -12.17 -2.53 -4.66
C ILE A 34 -12.63 -2.89 -3.25
N LYS A 35 -12.88 -4.18 -3.01
CA LYS A 35 -13.22 -4.68 -1.67
C LYS A 35 -11.97 -4.70 -0.78
N LYS A 36 -12.15 -4.43 0.52
CA LYS A 36 -11.10 -4.47 1.55
C LYS A 36 -10.26 -5.74 1.44
N ASN A 37 -10.91 -6.91 1.57
CA ASN A 37 -10.23 -8.20 1.54
C ASN A 37 -9.52 -8.46 0.20
N GLU A 38 -10.06 -7.95 -0.90
CA GLU A 38 -9.44 -8.11 -2.21
C GLU A 38 -8.14 -7.31 -2.32
N LEU A 39 -8.16 -6.04 -1.90
CA LEU A 39 -6.97 -5.20 -1.94
C LEU A 39 -5.89 -5.73 -0.99
N GLU A 40 -6.29 -6.08 0.22
CA GLU A 40 -5.37 -6.63 1.22
C GLU A 40 -4.72 -7.93 0.72
N ALA A 41 -5.51 -8.89 0.25
CA ALA A 41 -4.97 -10.15 -0.27
C ALA A 41 -4.03 -9.94 -1.46
N TYR A 42 -4.33 -8.98 -2.33
CA TYR A 42 -3.47 -8.62 -3.46
C TYR A 42 -2.11 -8.09 -2.98
N LEU A 43 -2.12 -7.09 -2.09
CA LEU A 43 -0.88 -6.49 -1.57
C LEU A 43 -0.06 -7.48 -0.73
N GLU A 44 -0.71 -8.28 0.11
CA GLU A 44 -0.04 -9.32 0.90
C GLU A 44 0.55 -10.41 0.01
N GLY A 45 -0.12 -10.76 -1.09
CA GLY A 45 0.41 -11.68 -2.11
C GLY A 45 1.67 -11.13 -2.79
N LEU A 46 1.67 -9.85 -3.16
CA LEU A 46 2.84 -9.19 -3.74
C LEU A 46 4.01 -9.10 -2.76
N ALA A 47 3.74 -8.76 -1.50
CA ALA A 47 4.74 -8.73 -0.45
C ALA A 47 5.38 -10.10 -0.24
N LYS A 48 4.56 -11.17 -0.15
CA LYS A 48 5.05 -12.56 -0.07
C LYS A 48 5.89 -12.97 -1.28
N ALA A 49 5.44 -12.65 -2.50
CA ALA A 49 6.18 -12.94 -3.72
C ALA A 49 7.53 -12.20 -3.80
N SER A 50 7.64 -11.06 -3.12
CA SER A 50 8.86 -10.25 -3.05
C SER A 50 9.66 -10.50 -1.77
N SER A 51 9.30 -11.50 -0.96
CA SER A 51 9.91 -11.80 0.35
C SER A 51 9.94 -10.61 1.32
N ILE A 52 9.00 -9.68 1.20
CA ILE A 52 8.88 -8.52 2.08
C ILE A 52 8.13 -8.96 3.34
N GLN A 53 8.80 -8.87 4.48
CA GLN A 53 8.16 -9.07 5.78
C GLN A 53 7.38 -7.83 6.19
N PHE A 54 6.22 -8.04 6.81
CA PHE A 54 5.38 -6.96 7.30
C PHE A 54 4.61 -7.36 8.54
N THR A 55 4.27 -6.36 9.36
CA THR A 55 3.25 -6.49 10.40
C THR A 55 1.97 -5.81 9.94
N LYS A 56 0.81 -6.34 10.34
CA LYS A 56 -0.51 -5.83 9.97
C LYS A 56 -1.31 -5.48 11.21
N LYS A 57 -1.91 -4.29 11.21
CA LYS A 57 -2.94 -3.87 12.17
C LYS A 57 -4.18 -3.46 11.42
N SER A 58 -5.33 -4.09 11.69
CA SER A 58 -6.58 -3.81 10.97
C SER A 58 -7.71 -3.41 11.91
N SER A 59 -8.51 -2.46 11.46
CA SER A 59 -9.79 -2.06 12.03
C SER A 59 -10.86 -2.04 10.94
N ALA A 60 -12.09 -1.70 11.30
CA ALA A 60 -13.19 -1.58 10.34
C ALA A 60 -12.89 -0.57 9.23
N LEU A 61 -12.32 0.59 9.57
CA LEU A 61 -12.15 1.72 8.65
C LEU A 61 -10.72 1.91 8.16
N LYS A 62 -9.75 1.18 8.71
CA LYS A 62 -8.33 1.32 8.36
C LYS A 62 -7.59 0.00 8.49
N THR A 63 -6.67 -0.26 7.57
CA THR A 63 -5.62 -1.27 7.74
C THR A 63 -4.27 -0.61 7.59
N MET A 64 -3.36 -0.88 8.50
CA MET A 64 -2.00 -0.40 8.48
C MET A 64 -1.04 -1.59 8.35
N TYR A 65 -0.12 -1.47 7.41
CA TYR A 65 1.02 -2.35 7.22
C TYR A 65 2.29 -1.61 7.60
N LEU A 66 3.20 -2.30 8.27
CA LEU A 66 4.54 -1.83 8.55
C LEU A 66 5.52 -2.85 8.00
N ALA A 67 6.34 -2.45 7.03
CA ALA A 67 7.27 -3.32 6.33
C ALA A 67 8.68 -2.74 6.34
N GLU A 68 9.68 -3.62 6.25
CA GLU A 68 11.07 -3.23 6.01
C GLU A 68 11.39 -3.37 4.52
N TYR A 69 11.92 -2.31 3.93
CA TYR A 69 12.33 -2.28 2.53
C TYR A 69 13.62 -1.47 2.39
N ASN A 70 14.70 -2.10 1.90
CA ASN A 70 16.02 -1.47 1.74
C ASN A 70 16.51 -0.74 3.01
N ASN A 71 16.49 -1.41 4.17
CA ASN A 71 16.86 -0.86 5.48
C ASN A 71 16.05 0.37 5.92
N ARG A 72 14.90 0.60 5.31
CA ARG A 72 13.95 1.65 5.70
C ARG A 72 12.65 1.01 6.15
N GLN A 73 12.06 1.61 7.17
CA GLN A 73 10.74 1.22 7.63
C GLN A 73 9.68 2.00 6.84
N VAL A 74 8.77 1.27 6.21
CA VAL A 74 7.70 1.82 5.37
C VAL A 74 6.36 1.49 6.02
N GLN A 75 5.52 2.51 6.19
CA GLN A 75 4.15 2.34 6.65
C GLN A 75 3.19 2.59 5.50
N LEU A 76 2.28 1.65 5.27
CA LEU A 76 1.16 1.78 4.34
C LEU A 76 -0.16 1.76 5.12
N GLU A 77 -0.93 2.83 5.03
CA GLU A 77 -2.30 2.90 5.54
C GLU A 77 -3.31 2.81 4.39
N LEU A 78 -4.28 1.92 4.53
CA LEU A 78 -5.42 1.75 3.64
C LEU A 78 -6.68 2.18 4.37
N PHE A 79 -7.50 3.01 3.75
CA PHE A 79 -8.74 3.51 4.32
C PHE A 79 -9.97 2.92 3.61
N TYR A 80 -11.04 2.72 4.39
CA TYR A 80 -12.25 2.06 3.91
C TYR A 80 -13.53 2.86 4.23
N ARG A 81 -14.53 2.72 3.37
CA ARG A 81 -15.93 3.09 3.63
C ARG A 81 -16.78 1.85 3.85
N TYR A 82 -17.81 1.99 4.68
CA TYR A 82 -18.76 0.90 5.01
C TYR A 82 -18.07 -0.39 5.45
N SER A 83 -16.88 -0.25 6.05
CA SER A 83 -15.99 -1.32 6.49
C SER A 83 -15.52 -2.32 5.43
N ASN A 84 -15.82 -2.07 4.15
CA ASN A 84 -15.69 -3.09 3.11
C ASN A 84 -15.10 -2.59 1.80
N PHE A 85 -15.06 -1.28 1.56
CA PHE A 85 -14.66 -0.75 0.27
C PHE A 85 -13.51 0.24 0.43
N TYR A 86 -12.43 -0.01 -0.30
CA TYR A 86 -11.27 0.87 -0.38
C TYR A 86 -11.67 2.25 -0.89
N THR A 87 -11.07 3.29 -0.30
CA THR A 87 -11.25 4.68 -0.71
C THR A 87 -9.93 5.34 -1.11
N ARG A 88 -8.93 5.28 -0.23
CA ARG A 88 -7.62 5.89 -0.42
C ARG A 88 -6.56 5.16 0.38
N HIS A 89 -5.30 5.47 0.11
CA HIS A 89 -4.16 5.01 0.89
C HIS A 89 -3.20 6.16 1.19
N GLN A 90 -2.28 5.91 2.10
CA GLN A 90 -1.14 6.76 2.39
C GLN A 90 0.07 5.86 2.65
N ALA A 91 1.17 6.12 1.96
CA ALA A 91 2.44 5.46 2.21
C ALA A 91 3.46 6.49 2.72
N ILE A 92 4.20 6.14 3.78
CA ILE A 92 5.24 6.99 4.37
C ILE A 92 6.46 6.16 4.73
N ILE A 93 7.64 6.76 4.60
CA ILE A 93 8.89 6.23 5.15
C ILE A 93 9.05 6.80 6.55
N LEU A 94 9.23 5.93 7.54
CA LEU A 94 9.31 6.31 8.95
C LEU A 94 10.74 6.61 9.42
N SER A 95 11.77 6.17 8.68
CA SER A 95 13.17 6.39 9.05
C SER A 95 14.11 6.27 7.85
N ASP A 96 15.10 7.16 7.78
CA ASP A 96 16.36 6.93 7.09
C ASP A 96 17.40 6.44 8.12
N GLU A 97 18.12 5.37 7.77
CA GLU A 97 19.22 4.77 8.52
C GLU A 97 18.86 4.10 9.86
N ILE A 98 18.71 2.77 9.84
CA ILE A 98 19.15 1.97 10.99
C ILE A 98 20.69 2.07 10.97
N LYS A 99 21.25 2.99 11.76
CA LYS A 99 22.69 2.97 12.07
C LYS A 99 22.95 1.81 13.01
N ASP A 100 23.50 0.73 12.48
CA ASP A 100 24.37 -0.16 13.24
C ASP A 100 25.78 0.44 13.30
#